data_AF-A0A954EKZ5-F1
#
_entry.id   AF-A0A954EKZ5-F1
#
_cell.length_a   1.000
_cell.length_b   1.000
_cell.length_c   1.000
_cell.angle_alpha   90.00
_cell.angle_beta   90.00
_cell.angle_gamma   90.00
#
_symmetry.space_group_name_H-M   'P 1'
#
loop_
_entity.id
_entity.type
_entity.pdbx_description
1 polymer ?
#
loop_
_entity_poly.entity_id
_entity_poly.type
_entity_poly.pdbx_seq_one_letter_code
_entity_poly.pdbx_strand_id
1 'polypeptide(L)'
;MNNKPQLAYFHHTTDNVGDDIQALAAKQYLPPDAVTFDRDRATVPNSDSSYFLLANGWLMHPRNGGYQFPFPSQITPFFVSIHLCLRLRRHFTKEMVYYLQQHAPVGCRDQATLRFLKRVGIPSFFSGCLTMTLKRPSIAKLNCGDEAIYNVDLPIEESESSIAKRTHQIPRRQRRRPPHQRERRAAELLSEYASARGVRTSRLHCAIPCVAMGTPVTVEPGHKGRERFNALAAFFSEVANNRQWVIPSPTPEFNRHANALRNLVREAVCLRSNPMKSDRRFPEDFATHESLAVDQIPISVPHA
;
A
#
# COMPACT_ATOMS: atom_id res chain seq x y z
N MET A 1 -14.89 31.68 -6.33
CA MET A 1 -15.12 30.73 -5.21
C MET A 1 -13.92 29.82 -5.12
N ASN A 2 -13.19 29.81 -4.00
CA ASN A 2 -12.10 28.86 -3.78
C ASN A 2 -12.69 27.46 -3.59
N ASN A 3 -12.96 26.76 -4.69
CA ASN A 3 -13.47 25.41 -4.62
C ASN A 3 -12.31 24.49 -4.23
N LYS A 4 -12.24 24.16 -2.93
CA LYS A 4 -11.26 23.20 -2.42
C LYS A 4 -11.38 21.89 -3.22
N PRO A 5 -10.26 21.25 -3.61
CA PRO A 5 -10.31 20.00 -4.35
C PRO A 5 -11.15 18.93 -3.64
N GLN A 6 -11.95 18.18 -4.39
CA GLN A 6 -12.69 17.04 -3.86
C GLN A 6 -11.70 15.95 -3.43
N LEU A 7 -11.96 15.31 -2.29
CA LEU A 7 -11.09 14.25 -1.80
C LEU A 7 -11.29 12.98 -2.61
N ALA A 8 -10.19 12.30 -2.91
CA ALA A 8 -10.18 11.16 -3.80
C ALA A 8 -9.24 10.03 -3.36
N TYR A 9 -9.56 8.80 -3.76
CA TYR A 9 -8.73 7.61 -3.58
C TYR A 9 -8.88 6.64 -4.75
N PHE A 10 -8.00 5.65 -4.80
CA PHE A 10 -8.05 4.61 -5.81
C PHE A 10 -9.06 3.51 -5.48
N HIS A 11 -9.80 3.10 -6.51
CA HIS A 11 -10.37 1.75 -6.60
C HIS A 11 -9.61 0.95 -7.67
N HIS A 12 -9.86 -0.36 -7.69
CA HIS A 12 -9.12 -1.28 -8.54
C HIS A 12 -10.06 -2.22 -9.31
N THR A 13 -9.61 -2.65 -10.48
CA THR A 13 -10.30 -3.66 -11.31
C THR A 13 -9.38 -4.86 -11.58
N THR A 14 -8.54 -5.22 -10.59
CA THR A 14 -7.54 -6.30 -10.64
C THR A 14 -8.07 -7.64 -10.12
N ASP A 15 -7.26 -8.69 -10.18
CA ASP A 15 -7.53 -10.01 -9.57
C ASP A 15 -6.98 -10.17 -8.15
N ASN A 16 -6.60 -9.08 -7.48
CA ASN A 16 -5.95 -9.15 -6.19
C ASN A 16 -6.74 -8.37 -5.14
N VAL A 17 -7.29 -9.07 -4.15
CA VAL A 17 -7.99 -8.46 -3.01
C VAL A 17 -7.07 -7.50 -2.24
N GLY A 18 -5.75 -7.73 -2.26
CA GLY A 18 -4.78 -6.82 -1.65
C GLY A 18 -4.82 -5.39 -2.21
N ASP A 19 -5.29 -5.20 -3.44
CA ASP A 19 -5.51 -3.86 -3.99
C ASP A 19 -6.76 -3.19 -3.39
N ASP A 20 -7.83 -3.97 -3.13
CA ASP A 20 -9.02 -3.49 -2.43
C ASP A 20 -8.74 -3.17 -0.96
N ILE A 21 -7.88 -3.96 -0.29
CA ILE A 21 -7.41 -3.67 1.07
C ILE A 21 -6.63 -2.35 1.12
N GLN A 22 -5.81 -2.05 0.09
CA GLN A 22 -5.13 -0.75 -0.02
C GLN A 22 -6.13 0.40 -0.22
N ALA A 23 -7.21 0.18 -0.98
CA ALA A 23 -8.29 1.16 -1.14
C ALA A 23 -9.01 1.44 0.19
N LEU A 24 -9.34 0.39 0.96
CA LEU A 24 -9.92 0.53 2.30
C LEU A 24 -9.00 1.29 3.26
N ALA A 25 -7.69 1.02 3.20
CA ALA A 25 -6.69 1.72 4.01
C ALA A 25 -6.61 3.22 3.70
N ALA A 26 -6.87 3.64 2.46
CA ALA A 26 -7.02 5.04 2.09
C ALA A 26 -8.37 5.61 2.54
N LYS A 27 -9.45 4.88 2.24
CA LYS A 27 -10.85 5.29 2.50
C LYS A 27 -11.11 5.66 3.97
N GLN A 28 -10.45 5.00 4.93
CA GLN A 28 -10.63 5.30 6.37
C GLN A 28 -10.30 6.76 6.77
N TYR A 29 -9.55 7.48 5.92
CA TYR A 29 -9.18 8.88 6.15
C TYR A 29 -10.09 9.87 5.45
N LEU A 30 -11.03 9.39 4.63
CA LEU A 30 -11.81 10.20 3.71
C LEU A 30 -13.28 10.23 4.14
N PRO A 31 -14.01 11.32 3.83
CA PRO A 31 -15.43 11.39 4.11
C PRO A 31 -16.24 10.45 3.19
N PRO A 32 -17.48 10.11 3.53
CA PRO A 32 -18.32 9.18 2.76
C PRO A 32 -18.57 9.59 1.30
N ASP A 33 -18.48 10.89 0.99
CA ASP A 33 -18.66 11.48 -0.34
C ASP A 33 -17.36 11.58 -1.16
N ALA A 34 -16.25 11.02 -0.66
CA ALA A 34 -14.98 11.00 -1.40
C ALA A 34 -15.08 10.21 -2.71
N VAL A 35 -14.43 10.75 -3.74
CA VAL A 35 -14.50 10.26 -5.11
C VAL A 35 -13.52 9.10 -5.33
N THR A 36 -13.97 8.06 -6.03
CA THR A 36 -13.11 6.92 -6.41
C THR A 36 -12.57 7.06 -7.82
N PHE A 37 -11.30 6.73 -8.03
CA PHE A 37 -10.64 6.70 -9.33
C PHE A 37 -10.16 5.27 -9.65
N ASP A 38 -10.38 4.77 -10.87
CA ASP A 38 -9.72 3.53 -11.28
C ASP A 38 -8.23 3.85 -11.45
N ARG A 39 -7.38 3.28 -10.58
CA ARG A 39 -5.93 3.53 -10.59
C ARG A 39 -5.31 3.28 -11.96
N ASP A 40 -5.85 2.32 -12.71
CA ASP A 40 -5.36 1.95 -14.04
C ASP A 40 -6.13 2.65 -15.17
N ARG A 41 -6.85 3.75 -14.90
CA ARG A 41 -7.48 4.61 -15.91
C ARG A 41 -7.14 6.09 -15.65
N ALA A 42 -6.82 6.81 -16.71
CA ALA A 42 -6.40 8.21 -16.74
C ALA A 42 -7.62 9.09 -17.04
N THR A 43 -8.72 8.84 -16.32
CA THR A 43 -9.98 9.54 -16.53
C THR A 43 -10.44 10.16 -15.23
N VAL A 44 -10.89 11.41 -15.30
CA VAL A 44 -11.56 12.08 -14.19
C VAL A 44 -13.07 12.04 -14.37
N PRO A 45 -13.87 11.94 -13.29
CA PRO A 45 -15.33 11.92 -13.40
C PRO A 45 -15.93 13.20 -13.98
N ASN A 46 -15.33 14.35 -13.64
CA ASN A 46 -15.72 15.67 -14.13
C ASN A 46 -14.45 16.50 -14.38
N SER A 47 -14.31 17.03 -15.60
CA SER A 47 -13.16 17.82 -16.06
C SER A 47 -13.09 19.23 -15.46
N ASP A 48 -14.22 19.75 -14.99
CA ASP A 48 -14.34 21.11 -14.42
C ASP A 48 -14.10 21.13 -12.90
N SER A 49 -13.92 19.95 -12.30
CA SER A 49 -13.60 19.76 -10.88
C SER A 49 -12.13 19.48 -10.68
N SER A 50 -11.60 19.89 -9.52
CA SER A 50 -10.27 19.51 -9.04
C SER A 50 -10.37 18.45 -7.94
N TYR A 51 -9.36 17.58 -7.87
CA TYR A 51 -9.33 16.45 -6.94
C TYR A 51 -7.99 16.38 -6.20
N PHE A 52 -8.05 16.14 -4.90
CA PHE A 52 -6.89 15.77 -4.10
C PHE A 52 -6.89 14.26 -3.87
N LEU A 53 -5.93 13.58 -4.47
CA LEU A 53 -5.87 12.12 -4.51
C LEU A 53 -4.88 11.59 -3.48
N LEU A 54 -5.36 10.81 -2.52
CA LEU A 54 -4.51 9.99 -1.66
C LEU A 54 -3.95 8.82 -2.48
N ALA A 55 -2.76 9.02 -3.06
CA ALA A 55 -2.20 8.14 -4.08
C ALA A 55 -1.30 7.06 -3.45
N ASN A 56 -1.91 5.98 -2.98
CA ASN A 56 -1.22 4.80 -2.47
C ASN A 56 -1.36 3.58 -3.39
N GLY A 57 -0.33 2.74 -3.42
CA GLY A 57 -0.38 1.45 -4.11
C GLY A 57 0.72 1.25 -5.14
N TRP A 58 0.57 0.20 -5.94
CA TRP A 58 1.48 -0.02 -7.07
C TRP A 58 1.15 1.03 -8.14
N LEU A 59 2.09 1.82 -8.63
CA LEU A 59 1.88 2.71 -9.79
C LEU A 59 2.53 2.14 -11.04
N MET A 60 2.12 2.64 -12.21
CA MET A 60 2.61 2.16 -13.52
C MET A 60 2.40 0.65 -13.74
N HIS A 61 1.27 0.10 -13.30
CA HIS A 61 0.91 -1.25 -13.70
C HIS A 61 0.50 -1.22 -15.19
N PRO A 62 1.16 -1.97 -16.08
CA PRO A 62 0.87 -1.91 -17.49
C PRO A 62 -0.56 -2.42 -17.73
N ARG A 63 -1.37 -1.63 -18.46
CA ARG A 63 -2.67 -2.06 -18.97
C ARG A 63 -2.81 -1.60 -20.41
N ASN A 64 -3.35 -2.49 -21.25
CA ASN A 64 -3.61 -2.21 -22.67
C ASN A 64 -2.42 -1.59 -23.42
N GLY A 65 -1.18 -2.00 -23.09
CA GLY A 65 0.03 -1.54 -23.77
C GLY A 65 0.64 -0.22 -23.27
N GLY A 66 0.07 0.43 -22.24
CA GLY A 66 0.58 1.71 -21.72
C GLY A 66 0.58 1.84 -20.19
N TYR A 67 1.09 2.99 -19.73
CA TYR A 67 1.07 3.42 -18.33
C TYR A 67 0.13 4.60 -18.17
N GLN A 68 -0.75 4.54 -17.17
CA GLN A 68 -1.74 5.58 -16.90
C GLN A 68 -1.16 6.59 -15.88
N PHE A 69 0.02 7.12 -16.21
CA PHE A 69 0.84 8.00 -15.38
C PHE A 69 1.73 8.86 -16.30
N PRO A 70 1.88 10.18 -16.08
CA PRO A 70 1.37 11.00 -14.97
C PRO A 70 -0.17 11.13 -14.95
N PHE A 71 -0.74 11.61 -13.83
CA PHE A 71 -2.19 11.82 -13.74
C PHE A 71 -2.62 13.12 -14.44
N PRO A 72 -3.88 13.22 -14.90
CA PRO A 72 -4.46 14.47 -15.41
C PRO A 72 -4.26 15.67 -14.46
N SER A 73 -4.16 16.88 -15.02
CA SER A 73 -3.87 18.11 -14.28
C SER A 73 -4.93 18.49 -13.23
N GLN A 74 -6.16 17.97 -13.37
CA GLN A 74 -7.21 18.11 -12.36
C GLN A 74 -6.91 17.36 -11.05
N ILE A 75 -5.97 16.40 -11.08
CA ILE A 75 -5.60 15.60 -9.92
C ILE A 75 -4.31 16.15 -9.31
N THR A 76 -4.41 16.56 -8.05
CA THR A 76 -3.27 16.81 -7.17
C THR A 76 -3.02 15.57 -6.30
N PRO A 77 -2.05 14.71 -6.64
CA PRO A 77 -1.73 13.54 -5.84
C PRO A 77 -0.91 13.89 -4.60
N PHE A 78 -1.21 13.22 -3.50
CA PHE A 78 -0.29 13.02 -2.39
C PHE A 78 0.22 11.58 -2.44
N PHE A 79 1.47 11.41 -2.87
CA PHE A 79 2.09 10.10 -3.01
C PHE A 79 2.56 9.58 -1.66
N VAL A 80 1.95 8.49 -1.22
CA VAL A 80 2.29 7.81 0.01
C VAL A 80 2.13 6.30 -0.17
N SER A 81 3.06 5.51 0.35
CA SER A 81 3.02 4.05 0.21
C SER A 81 2.99 3.58 -1.25
N ILE A 82 3.72 4.26 -2.15
CA ILE A 82 3.78 3.85 -3.55
C ILE A 82 4.82 2.76 -3.80
N HIS A 83 4.53 1.86 -4.72
CA HIS A 83 5.48 0.90 -5.26
C HIS A 83 5.65 1.09 -6.76
N LEU A 84 6.89 1.09 -7.22
CA LEU A 84 7.23 1.04 -8.63
C LEU A 84 7.92 -0.30 -8.93
N CYS A 85 7.43 -1.00 -9.96
CA CYS A 85 8.09 -2.22 -10.40
C CYS A 85 9.38 -1.84 -11.14
N LEU A 86 10.54 -2.11 -10.53
CA LEU A 86 11.84 -1.72 -11.09
C LEU A 86 12.15 -2.33 -12.48
N ARG A 87 11.46 -3.41 -12.88
CA ARG A 87 11.56 -3.94 -14.26
C ARG A 87 11.06 -2.95 -15.31
N LEU A 88 10.23 -2.00 -14.89
CA LEU A 88 9.61 -0.98 -15.72
C LEU A 88 10.40 0.33 -15.71
N ARG A 89 11.55 0.39 -15.01
CA ARG A 89 12.41 1.59 -14.94
C ARG A 89 12.81 2.14 -16.32
N ARG A 90 12.94 1.26 -17.32
CA ARG A 90 13.26 1.65 -18.70
C ARG A 90 12.17 2.48 -19.38
N HIS A 91 10.96 2.46 -18.83
CA HIS A 91 9.80 3.22 -19.32
C HIS A 91 9.58 4.51 -18.53
N PHE A 92 10.48 4.85 -17.60
CA PHE A 92 10.40 6.07 -16.83
C PHE A 92 10.85 7.24 -17.70
N THR A 93 9.93 8.11 -18.09
CA THR A 93 10.22 9.25 -18.97
C THR A 93 10.67 10.47 -18.16
N LYS A 94 11.31 11.45 -18.82
CA LYS A 94 11.65 12.74 -18.20
C LYS A 94 10.41 13.46 -17.65
N GLU A 95 9.29 13.35 -18.35
CA GLU A 95 7.98 13.89 -17.93
C GLU A 95 7.52 13.28 -16.60
N MET A 96 7.62 11.95 -16.43
CA MET A 96 7.27 11.29 -15.17
C MET A 96 8.18 11.71 -14.02
N VAL A 97 9.49 11.91 -14.29
CA VAL A 97 10.44 12.42 -13.29
C VAL A 97 10.04 13.82 -12.85
N TYR A 98 9.82 14.73 -13.80
CA TYR A 98 9.40 16.11 -13.51
C TYR A 98 8.09 16.14 -12.73
N TYR A 99 7.10 15.36 -13.15
CA TYR A 99 5.82 15.25 -12.46
C TYR A 99 5.98 14.82 -11.00
N LEU A 100 6.76 13.77 -10.72
CA LEU A 100 7.02 13.35 -9.35
C LEU A 100 7.81 14.39 -8.54
N GLN A 101 8.76 15.10 -9.15
CA GLN A 101 9.47 16.21 -8.49
C GLN A 101 8.50 17.33 -8.09
N GLN A 102 7.54 17.67 -8.97
CA GLN A 102 6.52 18.67 -8.66
C GLN A 102 5.60 18.25 -7.50
N HIS A 103 5.45 16.95 -7.22
CA HIS A 103 4.63 16.42 -6.12
C HIS A 103 5.44 15.91 -4.92
N ALA A 104 6.77 16.03 -4.97
CA ALA A 104 7.69 15.57 -3.94
C ALA A 104 7.49 16.28 -2.58
N PRO A 105 7.95 15.67 -1.47
CA PRO A 105 8.57 14.36 -1.40
C PRO A 105 7.59 13.20 -1.60
N VAL A 106 8.08 12.11 -2.20
CA VAL A 106 7.29 10.91 -2.55
C VAL A 106 7.44 9.81 -1.49
N GLY A 107 6.34 9.39 -0.88
CA GLY A 107 6.32 8.31 0.11
C GLY A 107 6.37 6.92 -0.53
N CYS A 108 7.46 6.19 -0.30
CA CYS A 108 7.74 4.89 -0.88
C CYS A 108 7.33 3.73 0.04
N ARG A 109 6.67 2.72 -0.53
CA ARG A 109 6.26 1.51 0.18
C ARG A 109 7.42 0.59 0.54
N ASP A 110 8.45 0.57 -0.29
CA ASP A 110 9.58 -0.35 -0.20
C ASP A 110 10.91 0.33 -0.56
N GLN A 111 12.00 -0.23 -0.02
CA GLN A 111 13.34 0.29 -0.20
C GLN A 111 13.80 0.29 -1.66
N ALA A 112 13.31 -0.65 -2.47
CA ALA A 112 13.62 -0.73 -3.89
C ALA A 112 13.08 0.50 -4.64
N THR A 113 11.82 0.88 -4.38
CA THR A 113 11.21 2.12 -4.91
C THR A 113 11.93 3.35 -4.38
N LEU A 114 12.24 3.42 -3.08
CA LEU A 114 12.95 4.56 -2.47
C LEU A 114 14.32 4.79 -3.12
N ARG A 115 15.16 3.75 -3.19
CA ARG A 115 16.49 3.84 -3.80
C ARG A 115 16.42 4.26 -5.27
N PHE A 116 15.44 3.76 -6.00
CA PHE A 116 15.24 4.14 -7.39
C PHE A 116 14.89 5.63 -7.54
N LEU A 117 13.91 6.12 -6.77
CA LEU A 117 13.49 7.52 -6.83
C LEU A 117 14.62 8.46 -6.40
N LYS A 118 15.35 8.15 -5.31
CA LYS A 118 16.53 8.93 -4.90
C LYS A 118 17.60 8.95 -6.00
N ARG A 119 17.86 7.82 -6.66
CA ARG A 119 18.86 7.73 -7.75
C ARG A 119 18.52 8.60 -8.96
N VAL A 120 17.23 8.77 -9.28
CA VAL A 120 16.79 9.65 -10.39
C VAL A 120 16.51 11.09 -9.93
N GLY A 121 16.94 11.48 -8.73
CA GLY A 121 16.85 12.85 -8.24
C GLY A 121 15.45 13.29 -7.77
N ILE A 122 14.62 12.35 -7.34
CA ILE A 122 13.28 12.63 -6.79
C ILE A 122 13.34 12.56 -5.25
N PRO A 123 13.11 13.68 -4.53
CA PRO A 123 13.00 13.66 -3.08
C PRO A 123 11.93 12.66 -2.63
N SER A 124 12.31 11.73 -1.78
CA SER A 124 11.48 10.59 -1.41
C SER A 124 11.88 10.06 -0.04
N PHE A 125 10.92 9.44 0.65
CA PHE A 125 11.09 8.86 1.99
C PHE A 125 10.44 7.48 2.07
N PHE A 126 10.85 6.66 3.02
CA PHE A 126 10.21 5.38 3.27
C PHE A 126 8.95 5.58 4.10
N SER A 127 7.77 5.37 3.51
CA SER A 127 6.50 5.49 4.22
C SER A 127 5.97 4.13 4.71
N GLY A 128 6.49 3.00 4.21
CA GLY A 128 5.86 1.69 4.41
C GLY A 128 4.53 1.57 3.66
N CYS A 129 3.73 0.54 3.96
CA CYS A 129 2.43 0.33 3.32
C CYS A 129 1.30 1.00 4.13
N LEU A 130 0.37 1.69 3.45
CA LEU A 130 -0.75 2.35 4.11
C LEU A 130 -1.62 1.39 4.92
N THR A 131 -1.62 0.09 4.58
CA THR A 131 -2.33 -0.94 5.34
C THR A 131 -1.78 -1.15 6.76
N MET A 132 -0.57 -0.67 7.07
CA MET A 132 -0.03 -0.63 8.44
C MET A 132 -0.90 0.23 9.37
N THR A 133 -1.67 1.15 8.81
CA THR A 133 -2.48 2.08 9.58
C THR A 133 -3.87 1.54 9.94
N LEU A 134 -4.28 0.43 9.32
CA LEU A 134 -5.59 -0.17 9.54
C LEU A 134 -5.82 -0.43 11.04
N LYS A 135 -7.03 -0.13 11.49
CA LYS A 135 -7.47 -0.41 12.85
C LYS A 135 -8.12 -1.78 12.89
N ARG A 136 -7.98 -2.46 14.02
CA ARG A 136 -8.78 -3.66 14.33
C ARG A 136 -10.26 -3.27 14.29
N PRO A 137 -11.08 -3.90 13.44
CA PRO A 137 -12.52 -3.64 13.42
C PRO A 137 -13.14 -3.93 14.79
N SER A 138 -14.16 -3.16 15.17
CA SER A 138 -14.99 -3.49 16.33
C SER A 138 -15.87 -4.69 15.97
N ILE A 139 -15.42 -5.88 16.33
CA ILE A 139 -16.14 -7.12 16.07
C ILE A 139 -17.06 -7.39 17.27
N ALA A 140 -18.37 -7.45 17.06
CA ALA A 140 -19.26 -8.12 18.02
C ALA A 140 -18.83 -9.59 18.03
N LYS A 141 -18.26 -10.07 19.15
CA LYS A 141 -17.70 -11.42 19.36
C LYS A 141 -18.18 -12.41 18.30
N LEU A 142 -17.37 -12.63 17.26
CA LEU A 142 -17.61 -13.71 16.32
C LEU A 142 -17.35 -14.99 17.10
N ASN A 143 -18.41 -15.68 17.54
CA ASN A 143 -18.34 -16.92 18.31
C ASN A 143 -17.55 -18.06 17.63
N CYS A 144 -17.06 -17.86 16.41
CA CYS A 144 -16.33 -18.85 15.60
C CYS A 144 -14.91 -18.43 15.17
N GLY A 145 -14.49 -17.18 15.40
CA GLY A 145 -13.21 -16.66 14.90
C GLY A 145 -12.02 -16.95 15.83
N ASP A 146 -12.27 -16.94 17.14
CA ASP A 146 -11.22 -16.93 18.18
C ASP A 146 -10.32 -18.19 18.17
N GLU A 147 -10.76 -19.29 17.54
CA GLU A 147 -9.98 -20.53 17.42
C GLU A 147 -9.43 -20.80 16.01
N ALA A 148 -9.88 -20.07 14.98
CA ALA A 148 -9.56 -20.39 13.60
C ALA A 148 -8.16 -19.92 13.19
N ILE A 149 -7.42 -20.79 12.49
CA ILE A 149 -6.21 -20.44 11.75
C ILE A 149 -6.56 -20.33 10.27
N TYR A 150 -6.27 -19.19 9.64
CA TYR A 150 -6.45 -19.03 8.19
C TYR A 150 -5.16 -19.25 7.44
N ASN A 151 -5.20 -20.05 6.37
CA ASN A 151 -4.14 -20.13 5.39
C ASN A 151 -4.59 -19.40 4.11
N VAL A 152 -3.82 -18.38 3.72
CA VAL A 152 -4.13 -17.45 2.65
C VAL A 152 -3.08 -17.57 1.55
N ASP A 153 -3.46 -18.22 0.45
CA ASP A 153 -2.62 -18.44 -0.74
C ASP A 153 -1.27 -19.13 -0.46
N LEU A 154 -1.23 -20.09 0.48
CA LEU A 154 -0.15 -21.06 0.60
C LEU A 154 -0.66 -22.47 0.28
N PRO A 155 0.22 -23.38 -0.17
CA PRO A 155 -0.09 -24.81 -0.20
C PRO A 155 -0.50 -25.31 1.19
N ILE A 156 -1.41 -26.27 1.22
CA ILE A 156 -1.92 -26.91 2.44
C ILE A 156 -1.85 -28.42 2.23
N GLU A 157 -1.26 -29.12 3.18
CA GLU A 157 -1.23 -30.58 3.19
C GLU A 157 -2.61 -31.12 3.63
N GLU A 158 -3.00 -32.31 3.15
CA GLU A 158 -4.31 -32.91 3.46
C GLU A 158 -4.51 -33.16 4.97
N SER A 159 -3.42 -33.30 5.72
CA SER A 159 -3.38 -33.45 7.17
C SER A 159 -3.81 -32.20 7.95
N GLU A 160 -3.83 -31.02 7.33
CA GLU A 160 -4.17 -29.73 7.97
C GLU A 160 -5.67 -29.37 7.81
N SER A 161 -6.57 -30.35 7.96
CA SER A 161 -8.01 -30.20 7.69
C SER A 161 -8.73 -29.17 8.57
N SER A 162 -8.16 -28.82 9.73
CA SER A 162 -8.67 -27.79 10.64
C SER A 162 -8.31 -26.35 10.24
N ILE A 163 -7.43 -26.15 9.24
CA ILE A 163 -7.02 -24.82 8.78
C ILE A 163 -7.99 -24.30 7.70
N ALA A 164 -8.56 -23.13 7.96
CA ALA A 164 -9.52 -22.53 7.04
C ALA A 164 -8.81 -21.88 5.83
N LYS A 165 -9.19 -22.34 4.62
CA LYS A 165 -8.63 -21.85 3.35
C LYS A 165 -9.23 -20.50 2.95
N ARG A 166 -8.38 -19.56 2.56
CA ARG A 166 -8.77 -18.26 1.96
C ARG A 166 -7.84 -17.91 0.81
N THR A 167 -8.30 -17.01 -0.06
CA THR A 167 -7.52 -16.55 -1.20
C THR A 167 -7.68 -15.05 -1.41
N HIS A 168 -6.60 -14.39 -1.82
CA HIS A 168 -6.65 -13.01 -2.33
C HIS A 168 -6.85 -12.97 -3.84
N GLN A 169 -7.03 -14.12 -4.49
CA GLN A 169 -7.30 -14.18 -5.92
C GLN A 169 -8.79 -13.96 -6.21
N ILE A 170 -9.08 -12.90 -6.97
CA ILE A 170 -10.43 -12.60 -7.44
C ILE A 170 -10.62 -13.26 -8.81
N PRO A 171 -11.68 -14.10 -8.98
CA PRO A 171 -12.00 -14.70 -10.26
C PRO A 171 -12.13 -13.65 -11.37
N ARG A 172 -11.67 -13.95 -12.59
CA ARG A 172 -11.69 -13.01 -13.73
C ARG A 172 -13.04 -12.31 -13.93
N ARG A 173 -14.13 -13.08 -13.85
CA ARG A 173 -15.52 -12.58 -13.97
C ARG A 173 -15.93 -11.57 -12.89
N GLN A 174 -15.22 -11.49 -11.77
CA GLN A 174 -15.53 -10.62 -10.64
C GLN A 174 -14.63 -9.38 -10.55
N ARG A 175 -13.58 -9.27 -11.39
CA ARG A 175 -12.62 -8.14 -11.36
C ARG A 175 -13.27 -6.78 -11.57
N ARG A 176 -14.34 -6.74 -12.38
CA ARG A 176 -15.08 -5.54 -12.76
C ARG A 176 -16.34 -5.30 -11.90
N ARG A 177 -16.49 -6.02 -10.78
CA ARG A 177 -17.56 -5.72 -9.83
C ARG A 177 -17.46 -4.26 -9.36
N PRO A 178 -18.60 -3.62 -9.03
CA PRO A 178 -18.58 -2.26 -8.50
C PRO A 178 -17.64 -2.11 -7.30
N PRO A 179 -16.92 -0.97 -7.16
CA PRO A 179 -15.95 -0.74 -6.09
C PRO A 179 -16.48 -1.09 -4.69
N HIS A 180 -17.70 -0.64 -4.36
CA HIS A 180 -18.31 -0.90 -3.05
C HIS A 180 -18.48 -2.41 -2.73
N GLN A 181 -18.71 -3.27 -3.73
CA GLN A 181 -18.83 -4.71 -3.50
C GLN A 181 -17.47 -5.36 -3.24
N ARG A 182 -16.44 -4.90 -3.96
CA ARG A 182 -15.07 -5.36 -3.75
C ARG A 182 -14.53 -4.94 -2.39
N GLU A 183 -14.78 -3.67 -2.03
CA GLU A 183 -14.46 -3.11 -0.72
C GLU A 183 -15.18 -3.86 0.40
N ARG A 184 -16.47 -4.18 0.25
CA ARG A 184 -17.20 -5.00 1.22
C ARG A 184 -16.53 -6.36 1.43
N ARG A 185 -16.16 -7.04 0.34
CA ARG A 185 -15.48 -8.35 0.43
C ARG A 185 -14.11 -8.25 1.10
N ALA A 186 -13.35 -7.20 0.81
CA ALA A 186 -12.08 -6.94 1.47
C ALA A 186 -12.26 -6.65 2.97
N ALA A 187 -13.30 -5.89 3.34
CA ALA A 187 -13.63 -5.60 4.73
C ALA A 187 -14.06 -6.86 5.50
N GLU A 188 -14.87 -7.74 4.89
CA GLU A 188 -15.22 -9.04 5.46
C GLU A 188 -13.95 -9.87 5.76
N LEU A 189 -13.03 -9.97 4.79
CA LEU A 189 -11.76 -10.68 5.00
C LEU A 189 -10.91 -10.07 6.11
N LEU A 190 -10.86 -8.72 6.22
CA LEU A 190 -10.16 -8.07 7.32
C LEU A 190 -10.80 -8.39 8.68
N SER A 191 -12.12 -8.48 8.76
CA SER A 191 -12.83 -8.91 9.98
C SER A 191 -12.55 -10.38 10.33
N GLU A 192 -12.49 -11.27 9.33
CA GLU A 192 -12.05 -12.65 9.52
C GLU A 192 -10.62 -12.69 10.06
N TYR A 193 -9.68 -11.96 9.44
CA TYR A 193 -8.29 -11.93 9.92
C TYR A 193 -8.16 -11.31 11.32
N ALA A 194 -8.90 -10.25 11.62
CA ALA A 194 -8.87 -9.64 12.93
C ALA A 194 -9.35 -10.60 14.02
N SER A 195 -10.36 -11.42 13.76
CA SER A 195 -10.87 -12.39 14.75
C SER A 195 -10.08 -13.70 14.82
N ALA A 196 -9.19 -13.97 13.86
CA ALA A 196 -8.45 -15.23 13.80
C ALA A 196 -7.48 -15.42 14.97
N ARG A 197 -7.28 -16.68 15.37
CA ARG A 197 -6.16 -17.09 16.24
C ARG A 197 -4.81 -16.86 15.57
N GLY A 198 -4.76 -17.02 14.25
CA GLY A 198 -3.56 -16.72 13.47
C GLY A 198 -3.80 -16.83 11.97
N VAL A 199 -2.87 -16.25 11.20
CA VAL A 199 -2.89 -16.27 9.73
C VAL A 199 -1.57 -16.78 9.19
N ARG A 200 -1.60 -17.58 8.13
CA ARG A 200 -0.42 -18.00 7.36
C ARG A 200 -0.55 -17.49 5.93
N THR A 201 0.47 -16.81 5.41
CA THR A 201 0.37 -16.24 4.06
C THR A 201 1.71 -15.93 3.40
N SER A 202 1.73 -15.85 2.07
CA SER A 202 2.80 -15.23 1.28
C SER A 202 2.49 -13.79 0.85
N ARG A 203 1.29 -13.27 1.17
CA ARG A 203 0.76 -12.01 0.66
C ARG A 203 1.04 -10.84 1.60
N LEU A 204 1.76 -9.84 1.12
CA LEU A 204 2.07 -8.62 1.87
C LEU A 204 0.80 -7.89 2.37
N HIS A 205 -0.22 -7.76 1.52
CA HIS A 205 -1.49 -7.13 1.89
C HIS A 205 -2.45 -8.06 2.68
N CYS A 206 -1.99 -9.24 3.08
CA CYS A 206 -2.63 -10.03 4.13
C CYS A 206 -1.85 -9.87 5.43
N ALA A 207 -0.52 -10.05 5.37
CA ALA A 207 0.35 -10.01 6.53
C ALA A 207 0.35 -8.65 7.25
N ILE A 208 0.59 -7.55 6.54
CA ILE A 208 0.67 -6.22 7.18
C ILE A 208 -0.63 -5.83 7.90
N PRO A 209 -1.83 -5.98 7.29
CA PRO A 209 -3.07 -5.77 8.03
C PRO A 209 -3.18 -6.63 9.29
N CYS A 210 -2.79 -7.91 9.25
CA CYS A 210 -2.83 -8.77 10.43
C CYS A 210 -1.99 -8.19 11.57
N VAL A 211 -0.75 -7.78 11.27
CA VAL A 211 0.13 -7.12 12.24
C VAL A 211 -0.49 -5.84 12.78
N ALA A 212 -1.05 -4.99 11.90
CA ALA A 212 -1.70 -3.73 12.30
C ALA A 212 -2.93 -3.95 13.22
N MET A 213 -3.64 -5.06 13.04
CA MET A 213 -4.81 -5.43 13.83
C MET A 213 -4.47 -6.28 15.07
N GLY A 214 -3.20 -6.61 15.29
CA GLY A 214 -2.74 -7.44 16.41
C GLY A 214 -3.02 -8.94 16.24
N THR A 215 -3.28 -9.42 15.03
CA THR A 215 -3.46 -10.84 14.74
C THR A 215 -2.10 -11.51 14.49
N PRO A 216 -1.77 -12.61 15.18
CA PRO A 216 -0.56 -13.38 14.90
C PRO A 216 -0.49 -13.82 13.44
N VAL A 217 0.64 -13.61 12.77
CA VAL A 217 0.81 -14.00 11.37
C VAL A 217 2.14 -14.66 11.10
N THR A 218 2.12 -15.77 10.37
CA THR A 218 3.30 -16.41 9.79
C THR A 218 3.39 -16.08 8.31
N VAL A 219 4.52 -15.53 7.90
CA VAL A 219 4.79 -15.13 6.51
C VAL A 219 5.76 -16.11 5.89
N GLU A 220 5.32 -16.73 4.79
CA GLU A 220 6.15 -17.62 3.98
C GLU A 220 6.39 -16.94 2.62
N PRO A 221 7.41 -16.06 2.52
CA PRO A 221 7.66 -15.33 1.29
C PRO A 221 8.13 -16.26 0.17
N GLY A 222 7.35 -16.36 -0.91
CA GLY A 222 7.88 -16.85 -2.17
C GLY A 222 9.08 -16.01 -2.64
N HIS A 223 9.88 -16.52 -3.59
CA HIS A 223 11.10 -15.86 -4.06
C HIS A 223 10.91 -14.37 -4.42
N LYS A 224 9.79 -14.02 -5.08
CA LYS A 224 9.46 -12.63 -5.45
C LYS A 224 8.96 -11.76 -4.28
N GLY A 225 8.50 -12.38 -3.19
CA GLY A 225 7.96 -11.70 -2.01
C GLY A 225 9.04 -11.21 -1.06
N ARG A 226 10.19 -11.90 -0.99
CA ARG A 226 11.26 -11.61 -0.02
C ARG A 226 11.73 -10.16 -0.05
N GLU A 227 12.04 -9.60 -1.22
CA GLU A 227 12.46 -8.19 -1.33
C GLU A 227 11.42 -7.21 -0.78
N ARG A 228 10.13 -7.52 -0.96
CA ARG A 228 9.02 -6.68 -0.48
C ARG A 228 8.83 -6.77 1.04
N PHE A 229 9.13 -7.92 1.63
CA PHE A 229 9.08 -8.12 3.08
C PHE A 229 10.36 -7.68 3.80
N ASN A 230 11.53 -7.71 3.13
CA ASN A 230 12.79 -7.28 3.72
C ASN A 230 12.76 -5.80 4.15
N ALA A 231 12.07 -4.94 3.41
CA ALA A 231 11.88 -3.54 3.79
C ALA A 231 11.05 -3.37 5.08
N LEU A 232 10.33 -4.42 5.49
CA LEU A 232 9.49 -4.45 6.69
C LEU A 232 10.11 -5.31 7.80
N ALA A 233 11.24 -5.98 7.53
CA ALA A 233 11.92 -6.81 8.52
C ALA A 233 12.30 -6.02 9.78
N ALA A 234 12.61 -4.72 9.63
CA ALA A 234 12.85 -3.81 10.74
C ALA A 234 11.64 -3.63 11.68
N PHE A 235 10.44 -4.00 11.25
CA PHE A 235 9.21 -3.91 12.04
C PHE A 235 8.75 -5.24 12.63
N PHE A 236 9.49 -6.33 12.45
CA PHE A 236 9.07 -7.67 12.86
C PHE A 236 10.09 -8.28 13.85
N SER A 237 9.62 -8.68 15.04
CA SER A 237 10.49 -9.11 16.15
C SER A 237 10.99 -10.56 16.08
N GLU A 238 10.49 -11.41 15.18
CA GLU A 238 10.81 -12.83 15.21
C GLU A 238 11.05 -13.40 13.79
N VAL A 239 12.30 -13.79 13.54
CA VAL A 239 12.75 -14.38 12.27
C VAL A 239 13.03 -15.86 12.51
N ALA A 240 12.05 -16.71 12.22
CA ALA A 240 12.21 -18.16 12.30
C ALA A 240 12.88 -18.69 11.02
N ASN A 241 14.22 -18.71 11.01
CA ASN A 241 15.06 -19.14 9.90
C ASN A 241 14.85 -18.28 8.63
N ASN A 242 15.84 -18.20 7.73
CA ASN A 242 15.79 -17.34 6.52
C ASN A 242 14.69 -17.72 5.48
N ARG A 243 13.64 -18.44 5.88
CA ARG A 243 12.56 -18.96 5.04
C ARG A 243 11.18 -18.49 5.49
N GLN A 244 10.96 -18.16 6.76
CA GLN A 244 9.66 -17.77 7.29
C GLN A 244 9.81 -16.67 8.36
N TRP A 245 8.77 -15.86 8.54
CA TRP A 245 8.68 -14.89 9.63
C TRP A 245 7.46 -15.19 10.47
N VAL A 246 7.60 -15.23 11.79
CA VAL A 246 6.48 -15.35 12.72
C VAL A 246 6.32 -14.00 13.37
N ILE A 247 5.11 -13.46 13.40
CA ILE A 247 4.86 -12.12 13.91
C ILE A 247 3.70 -12.25 14.90
N PRO A 248 3.99 -12.45 16.20
CA PRO A 248 2.95 -12.67 17.20
C PRO A 248 2.15 -11.40 17.48
N SER A 249 2.78 -10.23 17.39
CA SER A 249 2.18 -8.93 17.67
C SER A 249 2.96 -7.79 16.99
N PRO A 250 2.34 -6.61 16.78
CA PRO A 250 3.05 -5.43 16.29
C PRO A 250 4.12 -4.97 17.27
N THR A 251 5.29 -4.62 16.75
CA THR A 251 6.43 -4.11 17.53
C THR A 251 6.24 -2.64 17.91
N PRO A 252 6.95 -2.12 18.94
CA PRO A 252 6.95 -0.69 19.22
C PRO A 252 7.32 0.15 18.00
N GLU A 253 8.30 -0.28 17.22
CA GLU A 253 8.78 0.36 15.99
C GLU A 253 7.67 0.39 14.92
N PHE A 254 6.99 -0.75 14.70
CA PHE A 254 5.83 -0.82 13.81
C PHE A 254 4.76 0.18 14.23
N ASN A 255 4.43 0.23 15.53
CA ASN A 255 3.39 1.10 16.06
C ASN A 255 3.77 2.59 15.94
N ARG A 256 5.01 2.96 16.24
CA ARG A 256 5.52 4.33 16.03
C ARG A 256 5.41 4.74 14.56
N HIS A 257 5.90 3.90 13.65
CA HIS A 257 5.85 4.17 12.22
C HIS A 257 4.41 4.26 11.69
N ALA A 258 3.53 3.34 12.10
CA ALA A 258 2.12 3.35 11.74
C ALA A 258 1.41 4.62 12.26
N ASN A 259 1.77 5.11 13.45
CA ASN A 259 1.23 6.36 14.00
C ASN A 259 1.73 7.60 13.25
N ALA A 260 3.03 7.67 12.94
CA ALA A 260 3.59 8.74 12.10
C ALA A 260 2.89 8.80 10.74
N LEU A 261 2.70 7.63 10.10
CA LEU A 261 1.96 7.53 8.84
C LEU A 261 0.49 7.95 8.96
N ARG A 262 -0.20 7.58 10.05
CA ARG A 262 -1.58 8.04 10.32
C ARG A 262 -1.66 9.56 10.41
N ASN A 263 -0.73 10.18 11.12
CA ASN A 263 -0.72 11.63 11.30
C ASN A 263 -0.43 12.35 9.99
N LEU A 264 0.59 11.90 9.26
CA LEU A 264 0.95 12.44 7.95
C LEU A 264 -0.23 12.42 6.96
N VAL A 265 -0.94 11.29 6.87
CA VAL A 265 -2.07 11.14 5.95
C VAL A 265 -3.25 12.01 6.38
N ARG A 266 -3.56 12.09 7.69
CA ARG A 266 -4.63 12.97 8.20
C ARG A 266 -4.35 14.43 7.88
N GLU A 267 -3.12 14.86 8.08
CA GLU A 267 -2.70 16.23 7.79
C GLU A 267 -2.80 16.52 6.29
N ALA A 268 -2.29 15.63 5.44
CA ALA A 268 -2.39 15.76 3.99
C ALA A 268 -3.84 15.87 3.50
N VAL A 269 -4.75 15.03 4.03
CA VAL A 269 -6.18 15.08 3.71
C VAL A 269 -6.84 16.37 4.21
N CYS A 270 -6.49 16.83 5.42
CA CYS A 270 -7.01 18.09 5.98
C CYS A 270 -6.61 19.29 5.11
N LEU A 271 -5.33 19.37 4.75
CA LEU A 271 -4.76 20.46 3.96
C LEU A 271 -5.09 20.36 2.47
N ARG A 272 -5.41 19.16 1.97
CA ARG A 272 -5.48 18.82 0.53
C ARG A 272 -4.19 19.20 -0.19
N SER A 273 -3.07 18.95 0.46
CA SER A 273 -1.72 19.22 -0.04
C SER A 273 -0.72 18.23 0.54
N ASN A 274 0.53 18.27 0.07
CA ASN A 274 1.62 17.51 0.68
C ASN A 274 2.18 18.32 1.87
N PRO A 275 1.94 17.92 3.13
CA PRO A 275 2.36 18.68 4.31
C PRO A 275 3.88 18.81 4.44
N MET A 276 4.63 17.88 3.84
CA MET A 276 6.10 17.89 3.88
C MET A 276 6.72 18.94 2.95
N LYS A 277 5.93 19.58 2.07
CA LYS A 277 6.43 20.67 1.21
C LYS A 277 6.65 21.96 1.97
N SER A 278 5.79 22.28 2.94
CA SER A 278 5.85 23.53 3.70
C SER A 278 6.95 23.54 4.76
N ASP A 279 7.19 22.41 5.42
CA ASP A 279 8.09 22.37 6.59
C ASP A 279 9.55 22.01 6.29
N ARG A 280 9.87 21.55 5.07
CA ARG A 280 11.21 21.07 4.64
C ARG A 280 11.90 20.07 5.59
N ARG A 281 11.22 19.61 6.64
CA ARG A 281 11.70 18.62 7.60
C ARG A 281 10.96 17.33 7.36
N PHE A 282 11.72 16.29 7.01
CA PHE A 282 11.21 14.92 7.10
C PHE A 282 10.98 14.64 8.58
N PRO A 283 9.80 14.14 8.99
CA PRO A 283 9.62 13.68 10.37
C PRO A 283 10.77 12.74 10.74
N GLU A 284 11.38 12.92 11.91
CA GLU A 284 12.50 12.10 12.38
C GLU A 284 12.16 10.60 12.32
N ASP A 285 10.88 10.28 12.54
CA ASP A 285 10.30 8.95 12.43
C ASP A 285 10.47 8.29 11.05
N PHE A 286 10.62 9.06 9.96
CA PHE A 286 10.88 8.55 8.61
C PHE A 286 12.36 8.62 8.20
N ALA A 287 13.20 9.32 8.97
CA ALA A 287 14.63 9.50 8.67
C ALA A 287 15.49 8.29 9.07
N THR A 288 15.06 7.50 10.05
CA THR A 288 15.82 6.32 10.56
C THR A 288 15.98 5.19 9.52
N HIS A 289 15.18 5.17 8.46
CA HIS A 289 15.26 4.20 7.37
C HIS A 289 16.15 4.66 6.19
N GLU A 290 16.85 5.79 6.33
CA GLU A 290 17.71 6.34 5.28
C GLU A 290 19.08 5.67 5.14
N SER A 291 19.52 4.86 6.12
CA SER A 291 20.91 4.45 6.27
C SER A 291 21.41 3.27 5.42
N LEU A 292 20.73 2.92 4.32
CA LEU A 292 21.26 1.91 3.38
C LEU A 292 21.85 2.60 2.16
N ALA A 293 23.19 2.66 2.13
CA ALA A 293 24.04 3.25 1.10
C ALA A 293 23.50 3.01 -0.32
N VAL A 294 23.41 4.09 -1.08
CA VAL A 294 23.05 4.07 -2.49
C VAL A 294 24.27 3.55 -3.26
N ASP A 295 24.31 2.26 -3.58
CA ASP A 295 25.29 1.77 -4.55
C ASP A 295 25.10 2.53 -5.87
N GLN A 296 26.16 3.23 -6.26
CA GLN A 296 26.27 4.01 -7.49
C GLN A 296 26.44 3.06 -8.67
N ILE A 297 25.33 2.60 -9.24
CA ILE A 297 25.34 1.98 -10.57
C ILE A 297 24.72 3.00 -11.54
N PRO A 298 25.47 3.49 -12.56
CA PRO A 298 24.95 4.47 -13.51
C PRO A 298 23.76 3.88 -14.27
N ILE A 299 22.67 4.64 -14.37
CA ILE A 299 21.61 4.37 -15.34
C ILE A 299 21.64 5.54 -16.32
N SER A 300 22.12 5.27 -17.54
CA SER A 300 21.95 6.15 -18.67
C SER A 300 20.46 6.27 -18.97
N VAL A 301 19.85 7.41 -18.63
CA VAL A 301 18.55 7.77 -19.20
C VAL A 301 18.81 8.05 -20.69
N PRO A 302 18.19 7.31 -21.62
CA PRO A 302 18.43 7.55 -23.04
C PRO A 302 18.08 9.00 -23.38
N HIS A 303 19.04 9.72 -23.94
CA HIS A 303 18.77 10.99 -24.60
C HIS A 303 18.02 10.69 -25.90
N ALA A 304 16.75 11.05 -25.92
CA ALA A 304 16.12 11.55 -27.14
C ALA A 304 16.10 13.08 -27.03
#